data_AF-A0A0F9S895-F1
#
_entry.id   AF-A0A0F9S895-F1
#
_cell.length_a   1.000
_cell.length_b   1.000
_cell.length_c   1.000
_cell.angle_alpha   90.00
_cell.angle_beta   90.00
_cell.angle_gamma   90.00
#
_symmetry.space_group_name_H-M   'P 1'
#
loop_
_entity.id
_entity.type
_entity.pdbx_description
1 polymer ?
#
loop_
_entity_poly.entity_id
_entity_poly.type
_entity_poly.pdbx_seq_one_letter_code
_entity_poly.pdbx_strand_id
1 'polypeptide(L)' 'MTGKPKDKKLLQVAREAWDPEKIVIQFDDVRLKMLSYAILAPNPFNKQPWQLLLKNTNEISLYIDPDRLLPMTDPLHR' A
#
# COMPACT_ATOMS: atom_id res chain seq x y z
N MET A 1 -25.77 -8.48 -19.83
CA MET A 1 -24.34 -8.20 -20.08
C MET A 1 -24.11 -6.69 -20.03
N THR A 2 -23.97 -6.11 -18.84
CA THR A 2 -23.74 -4.67 -18.68
C THR A 2 -22.76 -4.49 -17.52
N GLY A 3 -21.45 -4.51 -17.81
CA GLY A 3 -20.41 -4.16 -16.84
C GLY A 3 -20.64 -2.72 -16.38
N LYS A 4 -20.63 -2.49 -15.07
CA LYS A 4 -20.98 -1.19 -14.50
C LYS A 4 -19.88 -0.18 -14.88
N PRO A 5 -20.22 1.10 -15.11
CA PRO A 5 -19.25 2.13 -15.53
C PRO A 5 -18.07 2.33 -14.54
N LYS A 6 -18.19 1.89 -13.28
CA LYS A 6 -17.10 1.90 -12.30
C LYS A 6 -15.94 0.97 -12.69
N ASP A 7 -16.23 -0.13 -13.38
CA ASP A 7 -15.26 -1.19 -13.66
C ASP A 7 -14.22 -0.71 -14.71
N LYS A 8 -14.67 0.07 -15.72
CA LYS A 8 -13.77 0.70 -16.70
C LYS A 8 -12.83 1.72 -16.06
N LYS A 9 -13.31 2.51 -15.10
CA LYS A 9 -12.50 3.52 -14.41
C LYS A 9 -11.43 2.85 -13.54
N LEU A 10 -11.79 1.77 -12.83
CA LEU A 10 -10.85 1.00 -12.03
C LEU A 10 -9.75 0.33 -12.88
N LEU A 11 -10.13 -0.24 -14.03
CA LEU A 11 -9.16 -0.83 -14.97
C LEU A 11 -8.21 0.20 -15.56
N GLN A 12 -8.70 1.40 -15.87
CA GLN A 12 -7.85 2.49 -16.34
C GLN A 12 -6.85 2.93 -15.27
N VAL A 13 -7.30 3.13 -14.03
CA VAL A 13 -6.42 3.49 -12.89
C VAL A 13 -5.38 2.40 -12.63
N ALA A 14 -5.76 1.13 -12.69
CA ALA A 14 -4.83 0.02 -12.50
C ALA A 14 -3.77 -0.05 -13.61
N ARG A 15 -4.15 0.22 -14.87
CA ARG A 15 -3.20 0.27 -16.00
C ARG A 15 -2.24 1.45 -15.88
N GLU A 16 -2.75 2.61 -15.51
CA GLU A 16 -1.94 3.81 -15.29
C GLU A 16 -0.95 3.62 -14.14
N ALA A 17 -1.34 2.91 -13.08
CA ALA A 17 -0.45 2.57 -11.96
C ALA A 17 0.66 1.57 -12.32
N TRP A 18 0.49 0.79 -13.41
CA TRP A 18 1.48 -0.19 -13.90
C TRP A 18 2.28 0.31 -15.10
N ASP A 19 2.00 1.52 -15.59
CA ASP A 19 2.65 2.08 -16.77
C ASP A 19 4.13 2.41 -16.45
N PRO A 20 5.10 1.67 -17.03
CA PRO A 20 6.51 1.81 -16.67
C PRO A 20 7.09 3.18 -17.05
N GLU A 21 6.53 3.86 -18.05
CA GLU A 21 6.95 5.24 -18.40
C GLU A 21 6.45 6.27 -17.39
N LYS A 22 5.38 5.96 -16.66
CA LYS A 22 4.86 6.78 -15.57
C LYS A 22 5.46 6.40 -14.21
N ILE A 23 5.96 5.17 -14.07
CA ILE A 23 6.73 4.72 -12.91
C ILE A 23 8.19 5.21 -13.05
N VAL A 24 8.37 6.53 -13.12
CA VAL A 24 9.69 7.14 -12.87
C VAL A 24 9.71 7.56 -11.43
N ILE A 25 10.08 6.63 -10.55
CA ILE A 25 10.11 6.92 -9.13
C ILE A 25 11.47 7.55 -8.76
N GLN A 26 11.55 8.88 -8.85
CA GLN A 26 12.61 9.63 -8.17
C GLN A 26 12.18 9.89 -6.73
N PHE A 27 12.66 9.05 -5.81
CA PHE A 27 12.51 9.30 -4.38
C PHE A 27 13.64 10.21 -3.91
N ASP A 28 13.40 11.52 -3.91
CA ASP A 28 14.31 12.49 -3.27
C ASP A 28 14.41 12.24 -1.75
N ASP A 29 13.33 11.73 -1.16
CA ASP A 29 13.29 11.31 0.23
C ASP A 29 13.71 9.83 0.37
N VAL A 30 14.84 9.62 1.03
CA VAL A 30 15.41 8.28 1.30
C VAL A 30 14.42 7.37 2.04
N ARG A 31 13.51 7.93 2.84
CA ARG A 31 12.49 7.17 3.58
C ARG A 31 11.50 6.53 2.62
N LEU A 32 11.09 7.25 1.58
CA LEU A 32 10.17 6.70 0.56
C LEU A 32 10.85 5.59 -0.26
N LYS A 33 12.14 5.76 -0.57
CA LYS A 33 12.95 4.71 -1.20
C LYS A 33 13.04 3.48 -0.31
N MET A 34 13.30 3.63 0.99
CA MET A 34 13.32 2.51 1.93
C MET A 34 11.94 1.84 1.99
N LEU A 35 10.85 2.62 2.06
CA LEU A 35 9.49 2.11 2.12
C LEU A 35 9.05 1.35 0.87
N SER A 36 9.55 1.71 -0.33
CA SER A 36 9.24 0.96 -1.55
C SER A 36 9.79 -0.47 -1.55
N TYR A 37 10.82 -0.74 -0.75
CA TYR A 37 11.28 -2.11 -0.49
C TYR A 37 10.53 -2.73 0.69
N ALA A 38 10.31 -1.97 1.77
CA ALA A 38 9.63 -2.47 2.97
C ALA A 38 8.17 -2.90 2.69
N ILE A 39 7.47 -2.25 1.75
CA ILE A 39 6.10 -2.61 1.37
C ILE A 39 5.98 -4.04 0.81
N LEU A 40 7.09 -4.64 0.38
CA LEU A 40 7.15 -6.01 -0.13
C LEU A 40 7.16 -7.06 0.98
N ALA A 41 7.18 -6.64 2.25
CA ALA A 41 7.13 -7.56 3.37
C ALA A 41 5.91 -8.49 3.26
N PRO A 42 6.05 -9.79 3.56
CA PRO A 42 4.92 -10.69 3.55
C PRO A 42 3.98 -10.34 4.71
N ASN A 43 2.68 -10.49 4.50
CA ASN A 43 1.66 -10.37 5.54
C ASN A 43 0.46 -11.28 5.23
N PRO A 44 -0.36 -11.66 6.23
CA PRO A 44 -1.50 -12.56 6.04
C PRO A 44 -2.46 -12.07 4.97
N PHE A 45 -2.75 -12.95 4.00
CA PHE A 45 -3.61 -12.66 2.85
C PHE A 45 -3.21 -11.42 2.05
N ASN A 46 -1.97 -10.96 2.19
CA ASN A 46 -1.45 -9.74 1.58
C ASN A 46 -2.36 -8.50 1.81
N LYS A 47 -3.00 -8.41 2.99
CA LYS A 47 -3.83 -7.27 3.41
C LYS A 47 -3.04 -5.98 3.63
N GLN A 48 -1.75 -6.10 3.93
CA GLN A 48 -0.84 -5.00 4.19
C GLN A 48 -1.40 -4.05 5.27
N PRO A 49 -1.59 -4.52 6.52
CA PRO A 49 -2.31 -3.80 7.57
C PRO A 49 -1.45 -2.74 8.28
N TRP A 50 -0.60 -2.06 7.54
CA TRP A 50 0.31 -1.05 8.06
C TRP A 50 -0.10 0.36 7.61
N GLN A 51 -0.01 1.31 8.53
CA GLN A 51 -0.10 2.75 8.26
C GLN A 51 1.20 3.41 8.65
N LEU A 52 1.67 4.33 7.81
CA LEU A 52 2.96 4.98 7.98
C LEU A 52 2.74 6.48 8.05
N LEU A 53 3.38 7.11 9.02
CA LEU A 53 3.41 8.56 9.15
C LEU A 53 4.86 9.04 9.09
N LEU A 54 5.18 9.82 8.06
CA LEU A 54 6.47 10.50 7.95
C LEU A 54 6.43 11.72 8.86
N LYS A 55 7.12 11.64 10.01
CA LYS A 55 7.29 12.75 10.94
C LYS A 55 8.68 13.32 10.80
N ASN A 56 8.81 14.64 10.96
CA ASN A 56 10.10 15.32 10.93
C ASN A 56 10.90 14.94 9.67
N THR A 57 12.22 15.14 9.69
CA THR A 57 13.10 14.75 8.57
C THR A 57 13.57 13.30 8.65
N ASN A 58 13.69 12.73 9.86
CA ASN A 58 14.39 11.46 10.09
C ASN A 58 13.56 10.41 10.86
N GLU A 59 12.23 10.57 10.91
CA GLU A 59 11.36 9.67 11.66
C GLU A 59 10.25 9.08 10.77
N ILE A 60 9.90 7.83 11.06
CA ILE A 60 8.74 7.14 10.50
C ILE A 60 8.02 6.47 11.66
N SER A 61 6.78 6.86 11.92
CA SER A 61 5.92 6.13 12.84
C SER A 61 5.14 5.05 12.07
N LEU A 62 5.16 3.81 12.57
CA LEU A 62 4.40 2.68 12.04
C LEU A 62 3.22 2.38 12.97
N TYR A 63 2.03 2.27 12.38
CA TYR A 63 0.78 1.95 13.05
C TYR A 63 0.10 0.76 12.38
N ILE A 64 -0.78 0.08 13.12
CA ILE A 64 -1.66 -0.95 12.58
C ILE A 64 -2.88 -0.28 11.96
N ASP A 65 -3.26 -0.70 10.75
CA ASP A 65 -4.54 -0.35 10.14
C ASP A 65 -5.65 -1.30 10.67
N PRO A 66 -6.53 -0.87 11.58
CA PRO A 66 -7.54 -1.75 12.16
C PRO A 66 -8.57 -2.24 11.12
N ASP A 67 -8.80 -1.51 10.04
CA ASP A 67 -9.77 -1.88 8.99
C ASP A 67 -9.24 -3.01 8.09
N ARG A 68 -7.93 -3.28 8.17
CA ARG A 68 -7.25 -4.35 7.41
C ARG A 68 -6.92 -5.58 8.25
N LEU A 69 -7.25 -5.56 9.54
CA LEU A 69 -7.11 -6.72 10.41
C LEU A 69 -8.08 -7.84 10.03
N LEU A 70 -7.72 -9.07 10.41
CA LEU A 70 -8.48 -10.27 10.13
C LEU A 70 -8.85 -10.98 11.43
N PRO A 71 -9.68 -10.40 12.31
CA PRO A 71 -9.91 -10.91 13.67
C PRO A 71 -10.43 -12.35 13.73
N MET A 72 -11.03 -12.84 12.65
CA MET A 72 -11.53 -14.22 12.55
C MET A 72 -10.41 -15.25 12.33
N THR A 73 -9.32 -14.86 11.66
CA THR A 73 -8.22 -15.78 11.30
C THR A 73 -6.90 -15.40 11.97
N ASP A 74 -6.75 -14.14 12.33
CA ASP A 74 -5.59 -13.58 13.02
C ASP A 74 -5.99 -13.23 14.47
N PRO A 75 -5.52 -14.02 15.44
CA PRO A 75 -5.90 -13.84 16.83
C PRO A 75 -5.40 -12.50 17.38
N LEU A 76 -6.24 -11.86 18.18
CA LEU A 76 -6.01 -10.51 18.67
C LEU A 76 -4.63 -10.39 19.36
N HIS A 77 -3.80 -9.46 18.87
CA HIS A 77 -2.52 -9.03 19.49
C HIS A 77 -1.43 -10.11 19.62
N ARG A 78 -1.19 -10.91 18.58
CA ARG A 78 -0.12 -11.90 18.57
C ARG A 78 1.09 -11.54 17.70
#